data_AF-A0AA85ILD7-F1
#
_entry.id   AF-A0AA85ILD7-F1
#
_cell.length_a   1.000
_cell.length_b   1.000
_cell.length_c   1.000
_cell.angle_alpha   90.00
_cell.angle_beta   90.00
_cell.angle_gamma   90.00
#
_symmetry.space_group_name_H-M   'P 1'
#
loop_
_entity.id
_entity.type
_entity.pdbx_description
1 polymer ?
#
loop_
_entity_poly.entity_id
_entity_poly.type
_entity_poly.pdbx_seq_one_letter_code
_entity_poly.pdbx_strand_id
1 'polypeptide(L)'
;MGDNDKVSGYSDRNIKIRKLTSIAKSWGINGNLTVSEIGLQLVDRSVTHPVRKNVSSRPFLLSHFITFHGYFDFFSVVFFFSVNFIKLLEAFHLLYQLKTPDEIYPLVIIEKIITCLTLSLTHEYKLEALKLLLLIAEEERGLRNILRLQGCDATMCLLFDSEEILKPHCLNLLIRISESIRGSIAILEYANSPQKLLLQLQNSKKLGNLILKVYFWKDNKTL
;
A
#
# COMPACT_ATOMS: atom_id res chain seq x y z
N MET A 1 40.70 -12.39 -0.40
CA MET A 1 39.66 -11.50 -0.95
C MET A 1 38.33 -11.95 -0.36
N GLY A 2 37.96 -11.40 0.79
CA GLY A 2 36.80 -11.86 1.54
C GLY A 2 36.87 -11.28 2.94
N ASP A 3 36.35 -10.06 3.10
CA ASP A 3 36.03 -9.44 4.39
C ASP A 3 35.31 -8.08 4.23
N ASN A 4 35.41 -7.44 3.06
CA ASN A 4 34.79 -6.13 2.82
C ASN A 4 33.25 -6.17 2.64
N ASP A 5 32.65 -7.32 2.33
CA ASP A 5 31.20 -7.42 2.08
C ASP A 5 30.36 -7.56 3.37
N LYS A 6 30.96 -7.99 4.49
CA LYS A 6 30.25 -8.05 5.77
C LYS A 6 30.20 -6.70 6.46
N VAL A 7 31.22 -5.86 6.31
CA VAL A 7 31.30 -4.53 6.93
C VAL A 7 30.28 -3.56 6.31
N SER A 8 29.98 -3.70 5.01
CA SER A 8 29.00 -2.86 4.30
C SER A 8 27.54 -3.19 4.65
N GLY A 9 27.20 -4.46 4.91
CA GLY A 9 25.85 -4.86 5.32
C GLY A 9 25.47 -4.40 6.73
N TYR A 10 26.43 -4.39 7.65
CA TYR A 10 26.21 -3.89 9.02
C TYR A 10 26.02 -2.37 9.08
N SER A 11 26.72 -1.62 8.23
CA SER A 11 26.56 -0.17 8.18
C SER A 11 25.21 0.23 7.58
N ASP A 12 24.73 -0.46 6.54
CA ASP A 12 23.41 -0.22 5.94
C ASP A 12 22.25 -0.55 6.91
N ARG A 13 22.32 -1.69 7.61
CA ARG A 13 21.31 -2.05 8.62
C ARG A 13 21.23 -1.01 9.73
N ASN A 14 22.37 -0.52 10.22
CA ASN A 14 22.41 0.51 11.25
C ASN A 14 21.85 1.86 10.77
N ILE A 15 22.08 2.23 9.51
CA ILE A 15 21.48 3.45 8.91
C ILE A 15 19.96 3.31 8.86
N LYS A 16 19.44 2.16 8.42
CA LYS A 16 17.99 1.88 8.37
C LYS A 16 17.35 1.91 9.76
N ILE A 17 17.99 1.32 10.78
CA ILE A 17 17.51 1.37 12.17
C ILE A 17 17.48 2.83 12.66
N ARG A 18 18.54 3.61 12.45
CA ARG A 18 18.57 5.04 12.84
C ARG A 18 17.45 5.83 12.18
N LYS A 19 17.19 5.57 10.90
CA LYS A 19 16.11 6.22 10.15
C LYS A 19 14.74 5.84 10.70
N LEU A 20 14.50 4.55 10.93
CA LEU A 20 13.26 4.07 11.56
C LEU A 20 13.04 4.70 12.94
N THR A 21 14.07 4.73 13.79
CA THR A 21 14.00 5.38 15.10
C THR A 21 13.73 6.88 14.99
N SER A 22 14.31 7.56 14.00
CA SER A 22 14.05 8.99 13.75
C SER A 22 12.58 9.23 13.38
N ILE A 23 12.01 8.39 12.50
CA ILE A 23 10.59 8.45 12.16
C ILE A 23 9.74 8.18 13.39
N ALA A 24 10.03 7.11 14.15
CA ALA A 24 9.30 6.77 15.38
C ALA A 24 9.27 7.94 16.38
N LYS A 25 10.42 8.59 16.62
CA LYS A 25 10.51 9.78 17.48
C LYS A 25 9.62 10.93 17.00
N SER A 26 9.57 11.17 15.68
CA SER A 26 8.68 12.20 15.11
C SER A 26 7.18 11.91 15.33
N TRP A 27 6.84 10.64 15.61
CA TRP A 27 5.50 10.18 15.97
C TRP A 27 5.27 10.09 17.49
N GLY A 28 6.18 10.62 18.31
CA GLY A 28 6.11 10.60 19.77
C GLY A 28 6.38 9.23 20.40
N ILE A 29 7.00 8.31 19.64
CA ILE A 29 7.43 7.00 20.12
C ILE A 29 8.86 7.15 20.65
N ASN A 30 9.00 7.10 21.97
CA ASN A 30 10.27 7.25 22.68
C ASN A 30 10.60 5.99 23.46
N GLY A 31 11.89 5.73 23.64
CA GLY A 31 12.40 4.59 24.39
C GLY A 31 13.38 3.73 23.60
N ASN A 32 13.99 2.76 24.28
CA ASN A 32 14.89 1.79 23.68
C ASN A 32 14.06 0.57 23.23
N LEU A 33 13.32 0.76 22.13
CA LEU A 33 12.42 -0.25 21.57
C LEU A 33 13.12 -1.08 20.50
N THR A 34 12.76 -2.35 20.43
CA THR A 34 13.10 -3.22 19.31
C THR A 34 12.39 -2.78 18.03
N VAL A 35 12.89 -3.25 16.87
CA VAL A 35 12.30 -2.93 15.55
C VAL A 35 10.82 -3.33 15.47
N SER A 36 10.48 -4.50 16.01
CA SER A 36 9.10 -5.01 16.05
C SER A 36 8.18 -4.16 16.94
N GLU A 37 8.65 -3.75 18.12
CA GLU A 37 7.91 -2.87 19.03
C GLU A 37 7.66 -1.48 18.43
N ILE A 38 8.66 -0.93 17.72
CA ILE A 38 8.48 0.33 16.97
C ILE A 38 7.37 0.16 15.94
N GLY A 39 7.34 -0.97 15.23
CA GLY A 39 6.31 -1.26 14.24
C GLY A 39 4.90 -1.29 14.81
N LEU A 40 4.69 -1.98 15.93
CA LEU A 40 3.39 -2.04 16.60
C LEU A 40 2.94 -0.66 17.09
N GLN A 41 3.83 0.11 17.71
CA GLN A 41 3.47 1.45 18.20
C GLN A 41 3.17 2.43 17.07
N LEU A 42 3.87 2.32 15.93
CA LEU A 42 3.56 3.13 14.74
C LEU A 42 2.16 2.81 14.20
N VAL A 43 1.77 1.54 14.20
CA VAL A 43 0.40 1.12 13.84
C VAL A 43 -0.63 1.73 14.79
N ASP A 44 -0.45 1.59 16.10
CA ASP A 44 -1.39 2.12 17.09
C ASP A 44 -1.54 3.65 16.97
N ARG A 45 -0.42 4.35 16.78
CA ARG A 45 -0.42 5.81 16.57
C ARG A 45 -1.09 6.21 15.26
N SER A 46 -0.97 5.40 14.20
CA SER A 46 -1.66 5.66 12.93
C SER A 46 -3.19 5.54 13.02
N VAL A 47 -3.71 4.72 13.93
CA VAL A 47 -5.17 4.56 14.14
C VAL A 47 -5.77 5.79 14.81
N THR A 48 -5.05 6.37 15.78
CA THR A 48 -5.49 7.54 16.55
C THR A 48 -5.40 8.86 15.78
N HIS A 49 -4.73 8.86 14.62
CA HIS A 49 -4.59 10.01 13.72
C HIS A 49 -5.35 9.72 12.43
N PRO A 50 -6.70 9.86 12.41
CA PRO A 50 -7.48 9.53 11.23
C PRO A 50 -7.01 10.39 10.05
N VAL A 51 -6.65 9.71 8.96
CA VAL A 51 -6.42 10.30 7.64
C VAL A 51 -7.72 11.00 7.25
N ARG A 52 -7.84 12.31 7.54
CA ARG A 52 -9.01 13.08 7.11
C ARG A 52 -8.99 13.12 5.60
N LYS A 53 -10.14 12.77 5.01
CA LYS A 53 -10.46 12.86 3.58
C LYS A 53 -9.81 14.12 3.00
N ASN A 54 -8.81 13.96 2.12
CA ASN A 54 -8.39 15.09 1.32
C ASN A 54 -9.61 15.50 0.49
N VAL A 55 -10.11 16.70 0.76
CA VAL A 55 -11.19 17.34 0.01
C VAL A 55 -10.60 17.74 -1.33
N SER A 56 -10.48 16.77 -2.23
CA SER A 56 -10.22 17.01 -3.65
C SER A 56 -11.43 16.51 -4.44
N SER A 57 -12.57 17.19 -4.24
CA SER A 57 -13.65 17.24 -5.21
C SER A 57 -14.26 18.64 -5.17
N ARG A 58 -14.54 19.13 -6.38
CA ARG A 58 -15.03 20.47 -6.78
C ARG A 58 -16.19 21.04 -5.91
N PRO A 59 -16.46 22.35 -5.98
CA PRO A 59 -17.20 23.08 -4.96
C PRO A 59 -18.68 22.78 -5.07
N PHE A 60 -19.25 22.05 -4.12
CA PHE A 60 -20.68 22.09 -3.86
C PHE A 60 -20.90 21.99 -2.35
N LEU A 61 -21.53 23.03 -1.81
CA LEU A 61 -21.99 23.21 -0.43
C LEU A 61 -20.98 23.79 0.57
N LEU A 62 -20.29 24.87 0.17
CA LEU A 62 -19.98 25.96 1.10
C LEU A 62 -21.26 26.78 1.31
N SER A 63 -22.05 26.48 2.33
CA SER A 63 -22.96 27.49 2.89
C SER A 63 -23.32 27.34 4.37
N HIS A 64 -22.98 26.24 5.05
CA HIS A 64 -23.53 26.02 6.41
C HIS A 64 -22.55 25.57 7.50
N PHE A 65 -21.24 25.67 7.30
CA PHE A 65 -20.28 25.33 8.37
C PHE A 65 -19.11 26.32 8.48
N ILE A 66 -19.40 27.62 8.42
CA ILE A 66 -18.48 28.65 8.91
C ILE A 66 -19.15 29.40 10.04
N THR A 67 -19.12 28.80 11.22
CA THR A 67 -19.09 29.51 12.49
C THR A 67 -18.49 28.55 13.49
N PHE A 68 -17.18 28.63 13.69
CA PHE A 68 -16.58 28.77 15.02
C PHE A 68 -15.05 28.86 14.88
N HIS A 69 -14.54 29.99 15.35
CA HIS A 69 -13.15 30.37 15.63
C HIS A 69 -11.98 29.53 15.11
N GLY A 70 -11.14 30.22 14.32
CA GLY A 70 -9.72 29.92 14.19
C GLY A 70 -9.32 29.57 12.76
N TYR A 71 -8.96 30.58 11.98
CA TYR A 71 -8.14 30.47 10.78
C TYR A 71 -6.71 29.99 11.16
N PHE A 72 -6.61 28.83 11.83
CA PHE A 72 -5.37 28.07 11.95
C PHE A 72 -5.30 27.14 10.74
N ASP A 73 -4.97 27.78 9.62
CA ASP A 73 -4.17 27.22 8.54
C ASP A 73 -4.52 25.76 8.12
N PHE A 74 -5.68 25.63 7.49
CA PHE A 74 -6.19 24.39 6.88
C PHE A 74 -5.14 23.74 5.95
N PHE A 75 -4.31 24.55 5.29
CA PHE A 75 -3.17 24.08 4.49
C PHE A 75 -2.08 23.44 5.33
N SER A 76 -1.69 24.06 6.45
CA SER A 76 -0.68 23.51 7.37
C SER A 76 -1.15 22.20 8.01
N VAL A 77 -2.44 22.05 8.32
CA VAL A 77 -2.98 20.80 8.87
C VAL A 77 -3.00 19.69 7.81
N VAL A 78 -3.47 19.97 6.60
CA VAL A 78 -3.47 18.98 5.49
C VAL A 78 -2.04 18.58 5.10
N PHE A 79 -1.10 19.52 5.03
CA PHE A 79 0.31 19.26 4.73
C PHE A 79 1.02 18.50 5.87
N PHE A 80 0.68 18.78 7.13
CA PHE A 80 1.21 18.06 8.28
C PHE A 80 0.75 16.59 8.29
N PHE A 81 -0.51 16.32 7.96
CA PHE A 81 -1.02 14.95 7.85
C PHE A 81 -0.43 14.19 6.65
N SER A 82 -0.24 14.89 5.52
CA SER A 82 0.29 14.30 4.30
C SER A 82 1.76 13.88 4.47
N VAL A 83 2.63 14.75 5.00
CA VAL A 83 4.05 14.42 5.24
C VAL A 83 4.21 13.28 6.24
N ASN A 84 3.35 13.22 7.26
CA ASN A 84 3.40 12.15 8.25
C ASN A 84 3.07 10.79 7.64
N PHE A 85 2.12 10.71 6.71
CA PHE A 85 1.70 9.43 6.14
C PHE A 85 2.74 8.80 5.19
N ILE A 86 3.48 9.62 4.41
CA ILE A 86 4.62 9.12 3.62
C ILE A 86 5.69 8.56 4.55
N LYS A 87 6.00 9.27 5.65
CA LYS A 87 6.95 8.77 6.65
C LYS A 87 6.48 7.48 7.31
N LEU A 88 5.16 7.29 7.49
CA LEU A 88 4.60 6.04 8.00
C LEU A 88 4.79 4.89 7.02
N LEU A 89 4.48 5.09 5.73
CA LEU A 89 4.72 4.08 4.69
C LEU A 89 6.21 3.76 4.54
N GLU A 90 7.07 4.78 4.66
CA GLU A 90 8.51 4.61 4.68
C GLU A 90 8.97 3.81 5.91
N ALA A 91 8.40 4.07 7.09
CA ALA A 91 8.68 3.27 8.28
C ALA A 91 8.23 1.82 8.11
N PHE A 92 7.06 1.57 7.52
CA PHE A 92 6.61 0.22 7.18
C PHE A 92 7.56 -0.47 6.20
N HIS A 93 8.03 0.24 5.18
CA HIS A 93 9.03 -0.29 4.26
C HIS A 93 10.34 -0.64 4.99
N LEU A 94 10.82 0.22 5.88
CA LEU A 94 12.02 -0.05 6.70
C LEU A 94 11.82 -1.26 7.62
N LEU A 95 10.65 -1.41 8.24
CA LEU A 95 10.30 -2.58 9.04
C LEU A 95 10.36 -3.86 8.20
N TYR A 96 9.81 -3.82 6.98
CA TYR A 96 9.86 -4.96 6.08
C TYR A 96 11.29 -5.34 5.70
N GLN A 97 12.17 -4.35 5.45
CA GLN A 97 13.57 -4.61 5.12
C GLN A 97 14.42 -5.08 6.31
N LEU A 98 14.03 -4.70 7.54
CA LEU A 98 14.78 -5.01 8.75
C LEU A 98 14.38 -6.35 9.39
N LYS A 99 13.21 -6.88 9.03
CA LYS A 99 12.72 -8.18 9.51
C LYS A 99 13.70 -9.29 9.16
N THR A 100 13.81 -10.30 10.01
CA THR A 100 14.54 -11.51 9.62
C THR A 100 13.71 -12.34 8.63
N PRO A 101 14.31 -13.21 7.79
CA PRO A 101 13.56 -14.03 6.85
C PRO A 101 12.47 -14.89 7.49
N ASP A 102 12.68 -15.33 8.73
CA ASP A 102 11.75 -16.14 9.51
C ASP A 102 10.69 -15.31 10.26
N GLU A 103 10.92 -14.01 10.42
CA GLU A 103 10.03 -13.10 11.13
C GLU A 103 8.76 -12.81 10.31
N ILE A 104 7.62 -12.96 10.98
CA ILE A 104 6.32 -12.72 10.38
C ILE A 104 6.10 -11.22 10.30
N TYR A 105 5.94 -10.70 9.08
CA TYR A 105 5.56 -9.31 8.89
C TYR A 105 4.15 -9.06 9.47
N PRO A 106 3.97 -8.07 10.37
CA PRO A 106 2.71 -7.91 11.10
C PRO A 106 1.51 -7.73 10.16
N LEU A 107 0.49 -8.59 10.33
CA LEU A 107 -0.69 -8.59 9.47
C LEU A 107 -1.43 -7.24 9.48
N VAL A 108 -1.48 -6.60 10.65
CA VAL A 108 -2.09 -5.28 10.84
C VAL A 108 -1.40 -4.19 10.00
N ILE A 109 -0.10 -4.30 9.76
CA ILE A 109 0.61 -3.36 8.87
C ILE A 109 0.16 -3.56 7.43
N ILE A 110 0.04 -4.82 6.98
CA ILE A 110 -0.45 -5.15 5.63
C ILE A 110 -1.88 -4.59 5.43
N GLU A 111 -2.74 -4.80 6.42
CA GLU A 111 -4.12 -4.26 6.42
C GLU A 111 -4.15 -2.74 6.30
N LYS A 112 -3.28 -2.03 7.05
CA LYS A 112 -3.16 -0.58 6.94
C LYS A 112 -2.72 -0.14 5.56
N ILE A 113 -1.73 -0.81 4.96
CA ILE A 113 -1.26 -0.49 3.61
C ILE A 113 -2.37 -0.72 2.57
N ILE A 114 -3.15 -1.80 2.70
CA ILE A 114 -4.31 -2.06 1.82
C ILE A 114 -5.37 -0.95 1.99
N THR A 115 -5.64 -0.54 3.22
CA THR A 115 -6.57 0.56 3.52
C THR A 115 -6.14 1.86 2.83
N CYS A 116 -4.84 2.13 2.68
CA CYS A 116 -4.35 3.30 1.95
C CYS A 116 -4.85 3.35 0.50
N LEU A 117 -5.06 2.20 -0.14
CA LEU A 117 -5.53 2.13 -1.52
C LEU A 117 -6.98 2.60 -1.66
N THR A 118 -7.81 2.33 -0.64
CA THR A 118 -9.25 2.64 -0.64
C THR A 118 -9.57 4.04 -0.12
N LEU A 119 -8.67 4.65 0.65
CA LEU A 119 -8.84 6.02 1.14
C LEU A 119 -8.70 7.07 0.03
N SER A 120 -9.31 8.24 0.24
CA SER A 120 -9.16 9.44 -0.60
C SER A 120 -7.81 10.13 -0.34
N LEU A 121 -6.72 9.45 -0.67
CA LEU A 121 -5.34 9.91 -0.60
C LEU A 121 -4.84 10.38 -1.98
N THR A 122 -3.81 11.23 -2.00
CA THR A 122 -3.12 11.59 -3.26
C THR A 122 -2.48 10.37 -3.91
N HIS A 123 -2.21 10.44 -5.23
CA HIS A 123 -1.61 9.33 -5.94
C HIS A 123 -0.23 8.96 -5.40
N GLU A 124 0.54 9.89 -4.82
CA GLU A 124 1.86 9.61 -4.23
C GLU A 124 1.78 8.58 -3.09
N TYR A 125 0.81 8.72 -2.16
CA TYR A 125 0.63 7.74 -1.08
C TYR A 125 0.21 6.37 -1.60
N LYS A 126 -0.71 6.36 -2.57
CA LYS A 126 -1.21 5.13 -3.17
C LYS A 126 -0.10 4.42 -3.94
N LEU A 127 0.77 5.17 -4.60
CA LEU A 127 1.93 4.66 -5.30
C LEU A 127 2.91 3.97 -4.33
N GLU A 128 3.25 4.63 -3.21
CA GLU A 128 4.13 4.02 -2.20
C GLU A 128 3.49 2.79 -1.54
N ALA A 129 2.19 2.84 -1.26
CA ALA A 129 1.45 1.68 -0.76
C ALA A 129 1.47 0.50 -1.75
N LEU A 130 1.26 0.75 -3.05
CA LEU A 130 1.32 -0.28 -4.09
C LEU A 130 2.72 -0.88 -4.24
N LYS A 131 3.77 -0.06 -4.19
CA LYS A 131 5.17 -0.55 -4.22
C LYS A 131 5.46 -1.46 -3.03
N LEU A 132 5.03 -1.07 -1.84
CA LEU A 132 5.25 -1.86 -0.63
C LEU A 132 4.44 -3.17 -0.65
N LEU A 133 3.19 -3.14 -1.12
CA LEU A 133 2.39 -4.36 -1.28
C LEU A 133 2.99 -5.32 -2.31
N LEU A 134 3.53 -4.79 -3.42
CA LEU A 134 4.22 -5.61 -4.40
C LEU A 134 5.45 -6.30 -3.79
N LEU A 135 6.25 -5.56 -3.03
CA LEU A 135 7.40 -6.11 -2.30
C LEU A 135 6.98 -7.20 -1.30
N ILE A 136 5.92 -6.97 -0.52
CA ILE A 136 5.37 -7.97 0.41
C ILE A 136 4.86 -9.21 -0.36
N ALA A 137 4.27 -9.02 -1.54
CA ALA A 137 3.75 -10.10 -2.36
C ALA A 137 4.84 -10.98 -2.98
N GLU A 138 6.10 -10.56 -3.03
CA GLU A 138 7.22 -11.41 -3.47
C GLU A 138 7.36 -12.65 -2.56
N GLU A 139 7.04 -12.51 -1.28
CA GLU A 139 7.00 -13.63 -0.34
C GLU A 139 5.64 -14.36 -0.38
N GLU A 140 5.65 -15.69 -0.52
CA GLU A 140 4.41 -16.49 -0.54
C GLU A 140 3.53 -16.31 0.71
N ARG A 141 4.14 -16.10 1.88
CA ARG A 141 3.40 -15.76 3.11
C ARG A 141 2.74 -14.38 3.01
N GLY A 142 3.46 -13.39 2.49
CA GLY A 142 2.95 -12.04 2.28
C GLY A 142 1.81 -12.01 1.25
N LEU A 143 1.96 -12.72 0.13
CA LEU A 143 0.91 -12.87 -0.88
C LEU A 143 -0.37 -13.47 -0.29
N ARG A 144 -0.25 -14.54 0.52
CA ARG A 144 -1.41 -15.14 1.21
C ARG A 144 -2.10 -14.15 2.16
N ASN A 145 -1.34 -13.34 2.87
CA ASN A 145 -1.88 -12.32 3.76
C ASN A 145 -2.60 -11.21 3.00
N ILE A 146 -2.04 -10.75 1.88
CA ILE A 146 -2.68 -9.76 1.00
C ILE A 146 -4.02 -10.30 0.48
N LEU A 147 -4.05 -11.56 0.01
CA LEU A 147 -5.29 -12.20 -0.44
C LEU A 147 -6.32 -12.35 0.69
N ARG A 148 -5.89 -12.75 1.88
CA ARG A 148 -6.77 -12.89 3.06
C ARG A 148 -7.40 -11.56 3.46
N LEU A 149 -6.67 -10.45 3.29
CA LEU A 149 -7.09 -9.09 3.63
C LEU A 149 -7.76 -8.35 2.47
N GLN A 150 -8.26 -9.08 1.46
CA GLN A 150 -8.95 -8.48 0.30
C GLN A 150 -8.12 -7.43 -0.46
N GLY A 151 -6.79 -7.56 -0.44
CA GLY A 151 -5.89 -6.66 -1.18
C GLY A 151 -6.09 -6.72 -2.69
N CYS A 152 -6.59 -7.84 -3.22
CA CYS A 152 -7.00 -7.98 -4.61
C CYS A 152 -8.13 -6.99 -4.95
N ASP A 153 -9.21 -6.98 -4.16
CA ASP A 153 -10.37 -6.13 -4.38
C ASP A 153 -10.00 -4.64 -4.30
N ALA A 154 -9.24 -4.27 -3.27
CA ALA A 154 -8.74 -2.90 -3.11
C ALA A 154 -7.88 -2.45 -4.31
N THR A 155 -7.03 -3.34 -4.83
CA THR A 155 -6.18 -3.06 -6.00
C THR A 155 -7.02 -2.96 -7.29
N MET A 156 -8.04 -3.81 -7.45
CA MET A 156 -8.95 -3.78 -8.59
C MET A 156 -9.83 -2.52 -8.59
N CYS A 157 -10.39 -2.13 -7.44
CA CYS A 157 -11.07 -0.84 -7.29
C CYS A 157 -10.16 0.31 -7.75
N LEU A 158 -8.93 0.33 -7.22
CA LEU A 158 -7.99 1.39 -7.54
C LEU A 158 -7.63 1.40 -9.02
N LEU A 159 -7.43 0.24 -9.66
CA LEU A 159 -7.14 0.16 -11.10
C LEU A 159 -8.22 0.85 -11.95
N PHE A 160 -9.49 0.73 -11.57
CA PHE A 160 -10.59 1.29 -12.35
C PHE A 160 -10.91 2.75 -12.01
N ASP A 161 -10.66 3.17 -10.77
CA ASP A 161 -11.05 4.50 -10.28
C ASP A 161 -9.88 5.50 -10.23
N SER A 162 -8.65 5.07 -10.51
CA SER A 162 -7.44 5.90 -10.39
C SER A 162 -7.00 6.60 -11.68
N GLU A 163 -6.17 7.63 -11.48
CA GLU A 163 -5.36 8.27 -12.51
C GLU A 163 -4.47 7.25 -13.23
N GLU A 164 -4.22 7.48 -14.53
CA GLU A 164 -3.40 6.61 -15.40
C GLU A 164 -2.02 6.28 -14.81
N ILE A 165 -1.45 7.17 -14.00
CA ILE A 165 -0.14 6.99 -13.37
C ILE A 165 -0.09 5.78 -12.40
N LEU A 166 -1.21 5.45 -11.75
CA LEU A 166 -1.28 4.35 -10.77
C LEU A 166 -1.57 2.99 -11.41
N LYS A 167 -2.19 2.98 -12.59
CA LYS A 167 -2.64 1.76 -13.25
C LYS A 167 -1.50 0.76 -13.52
N PRO A 168 -0.30 1.16 -14.01
CA PRO A 168 0.81 0.23 -14.20
C PRO A 168 1.22 -0.50 -12.92
N HIS A 169 1.14 0.18 -11.77
CA HIS A 169 1.48 -0.36 -10.46
C HIS A 169 0.40 -1.29 -9.92
N CYS A 170 -0.88 -0.94 -10.10
CA CYS A 170 -1.99 -1.84 -9.81
C CYS A 170 -1.87 -3.14 -10.62
N LEU A 171 -1.58 -3.03 -11.92
CA LEU A 171 -1.41 -4.18 -12.80
C LEU A 171 -0.23 -5.06 -12.40
N ASN A 172 0.90 -4.48 -11.97
CA ASN A 172 2.03 -5.28 -11.46
C ASN A 172 1.63 -6.14 -10.26
N LEU A 173 0.94 -5.54 -9.30
CA LEU A 173 0.47 -6.27 -8.12
C LEU A 173 -0.55 -7.36 -8.49
N LEU A 174 -1.49 -7.06 -9.38
CA LEU A 174 -2.48 -8.04 -9.85
C LEU A 174 -1.84 -9.18 -10.64
N ILE A 175 -0.82 -8.91 -11.46
CA ILE A 175 -0.06 -9.94 -12.15
C ILE A 175 0.59 -10.87 -11.12
N ARG A 176 1.29 -10.31 -10.13
CA ARG A 176 1.89 -11.12 -9.06
C ARG A 176 0.86 -11.94 -8.29
N ILE A 177 -0.29 -11.34 -7.94
CA ILE A 177 -1.41 -12.04 -7.29
C ILE A 177 -1.89 -13.23 -8.15
N SER A 178 -1.99 -13.03 -9.46
CA SER A 178 -2.49 -14.03 -10.41
C SER A 178 -1.56 -15.22 -10.65
N GLU A 179 -0.32 -15.16 -10.16
CA GLU A 179 0.58 -16.32 -10.21
C GLU A 179 0.08 -17.44 -9.29
N SER A 180 -0.66 -17.09 -8.23
CA SER A 180 -1.36 -18.06 -7.39
C SER A 180 -2.73 -18.44 -7.98
N ILE A 181 -3.16 -19.69 -7.77
CA ILE A 181 -4.50 -20.16 -8.16
C ILE A 181 -5.57 -19.35 -7.44
N ARG A 182 -5.43 -19.17 -6.12
CA ARG A 182 -6.39 -18.42 -5.30
C ARG A 182 -6.50 -16.95 -5.74
N GLY A 183 -5.38 -16.31 -6.07
CA GLY A 183 -5.39 -14.96 -6.59
C GLY A 183 -5.96 -14.86 -8.00
N SER A 184 -5.73 -15.86 -8.86
CA SER A 184 -6.40 -15.95 -10.16
C SER A 184 -7.91 -16.01 -10.01
N ILE A 185 -8.42 -16.88 -9.12
CA ILE A 185 -9.85 -17.01 -8.83
C ILE A 185 -10.40 -15.68 -8.30
N ALA A 186 -9.73 -15.05 -7.33
CA ALA A 186 -10.17 -13.77 -6.76
C ALA A 186 -10.28 -12.66 -7.83
N ILE A 187 -9.30 -12.54 -8.73
CA ILE A 187 -9.33 -11.55 -9.82
C ILE A 187 -10.50 -11.81 -10.77
N LEU A 188 -10.74 -13.09 -11.09
CA LEU A 188 -11.84 -13.49 -11.97
C LEU A 188 -13.19 -13.22 -11.30
N GLU A 189 -13.39 -13.65 -10.06
CA GLU A 189 -14.62 -13.41 -9.29
C GLU A 189 -14.94 -11.93 -9.13
N TYR A 190 -13.93 -11.08 -8.89
CA TYR A 190 -14.11 -9.63 -8.81
C TYR A 190 -14.57 -9.04 -10.16
N ALA A 191 -14.13 -9.63 -11.26
CA ALA A 191 -14.49 -9.18 -12.59
C ALA A 191 -15.91 -9.64 -12.96
N ASN A 192 -16.94 -9.03 -12.37
CA ASN A 192 -18.30 -9.05 -12.93
C ASN A 192 -18.37 -8.37 -14.32
N SER A 193 -17.30 -7.69 -14.74
CA SER A 193 -17.05 -7.30 -16.14
C SER A 193 -15.61 -7.65 -16.55
N PRO A 194 -15.30 -8.91 -16.92
CA PRO A 194 -13.96 -9.33 -17.34
C PRO A 194 -13.43 -8.53 -18.54
N GLN A 195 -14.35 -7.95 -19.33
CA GLN A 195 -14.05 -7.05 -20.43
C GLN A 195 -13.31 -5.77 -20.02
N LYS A 196 -13.65 -5.16 -18.87
CA LYS A 196 -12.96 -3.95 -18.39
C LYS A 196 -11.53 -4.25 -17.97
N LEU A 197 -11.31 -5.37 -17.27
CA LEU A 197 -9.98 -5.82 -16.89
C LEU A 197 -9.15 -6.16 -18.13
N LEU A 198 -9.74 -6.87 -19.09
CA LEU A 198 -9.08 -7.22 -20.35
C LEU A 198 -8.60 -5.99 -21.12
N LEU A 199 -9.44 -4.95 -21.20
CA LEU A 199 -9.12 -3.70 -21.89
C LEU A 199 -7.95 -2.96 -21.21
N GLN A 200 -7.92 -2.90 -19.87
CA GLN A 200 -6.77 -2.32 -19.15
C GLN A 200 -5.48 -3.12 -19.37
N LEU A 201 -5.56 -4.46 -19.36
CA LEU A 201 -4.41 -5.32 -19.60
C LEU A 201 -3.85 -5.17 -21.03
N GLN A 202 -4.72 -5.11 -22.04
CA GLN A 202 -4.32 -4.86 -23.44
C GLN A 202 -3.64 -3.51 -23.61
N ASN A 203 -4.19 -2.45 -23.02
CA ASN A 203 -3.61 -1.10 -23.06
C ASN A 203 -2.24 -1.04 -22.39
N SER A 204 -2.02 -1.86 -21.35
CA SER A 204 -0.75 -1.90 -20.62
C SER A 204 0.40 -2.58 -21.35
N LYS A 205 0.14 -3.20 -22.52
CA LYS A 205 1.08 -4.05 -23.28
C LYS A 205 1.68 -5.22 -22.48
N LYS A 206 1.19 -5.49 -21.27
CA LYS A 206 1.60 -6.65 -20.45
C LYS A 206 0.77 -7.86 -20.88
N LEU A 207 1.19 -8.49 -21.96
CA LEU A 207 0.68 -9.78 -22.44
C LEU A 207 1.11 -10.90 -21.48
N GLY A 208 0.45 -11.01 -20.34
CA GLY A 208 0.72 -12.03 -19.33
C GLY A 208 -0.28 -13.18 -19.33
N ASN A 209 0.05 -14.25 -18.61
CA ASN A 209 -0.85 -15.38 -18.32
C ASN A 209 -2.22 -14.95 -17.77
N LEU A 210 -2.30 -13.78 -17.13
CA LEU A 210 -3.54 -13.19 -16.64
C LEU A 210 -4.52 -12.85 -17.79
N ILE A 211 -4.04 -12.36 -18.93
CA ILE A 211 -4.88 -12.09 -20.10
C ILE A 211 -5.52 -13.39 -20.61
N LEU A 212 -4.71 -14.44 -20.75
CA LEU A 212 -5.19 -15.76 -21.18
C LEU A 212 -6.24 -16.33 -20.21
N LYS A 213 -5.98 -16.26 -18.90
CA LYS A 213 -6.92 -16.69 -17.86
C LYS A 213 -8.26 -15.93 -17.94
N VAL A 214 -8.22 -14.61 -18.17
CA VAL A 214 -9.43 -13.79 -18.32
C VAL A 214 -10.21 -14.16 -19.59
N TYR A 215 -9.54 -14.42 -20.72
CA TYR A 215 -10.18 -14.91 -21.95
C TYR A 215 -10.91 -16.25 -21.72
N PHE A 216 -10.20 -17.26 -21.19
CA PHE A 216 -10.80 -18.58 -20.95
C PHE A 216 -11.97 -18.55 -19.96
N TRP A 217 -11.91 -17.67 -18.96
CA TRP A 217 -13.01 -17.54 -18.00
C TRP A 217 -14.24 -16.85 -18.58
N LYS A 218 -14.05 -15.86 -19.47
CA LYS A 218 -15.15 -15.22 -20.20
C LYS A 218 -15.97 -16.25 -20.99
N ASP A 219 -15.30 -17.13 -21.72
CA ASP A 219 -15.96 -18.10 -22.61
C ASP A 219 -16.74 -19.18 -21.83
N ASN A 220 -16.31 -19.50 -20.60
CA ASN A 220 -16.99 -20.44 -19.72
C ASN A 220 -18.22 -19.86 -18.99
N LYS A 221 -18.40 -18.53 -18.95
CA LYS A 221 -19.60 -17.87 -18.36
C LYS A 221 -20.71 -17.58 -19.37
N THR A 222 -20.45 -17.80 -20.66
CA THR A 222 -21.43 -17.60 -21.75
C THR A 222 -22.13 -18.89 -22.19
N LEU A 223 -21.93 -19.99 -21.46
CA LEU A 223 -22.67 -21.25 -21.54
C LEU A 223 -23.60 -21.38 -20.33
#